data_AF-A0A5C4R0N0-F1
#
_entry.id   AF-A0A5C4R0N0-F1
#
_cell.length_a   1.000
_cell.length_b   1.000
_cell.length_c   1.000
_cell.angle_alpha   90.00
_cell.angle_beta   90.00
_cell.angle_gamma   90.00
#
_symmetry.space_group_name_H-M   'P 1'
#
loop_
_entity.id
_entity.type
_entity.pdbx_description
1 polymer ?
#
loop_
_entity_poly.entity_id
_entity_poly.type
_entity_poly.pdbx_seq_one_letter_code
_entity_poly.pdbx_strand_id
1 'polypeptide(L)'
;IAAVVEANRTRKDVIADAILARRPQVVGIHRLVMKAGSDNFRQSAVQGIMKRLKAKGLEVVVFEPALPDARFFGSEVIRDLAAFKARADLIVANRLTPDLQDVADRVFTRDLFGGD
;
A
#
# COMPACT_ATOMS: atom_id res chain seq x y z
N ILE A 1 3.67 7.08 25.81
CA ILE A 1 4.17 6.72 24.46
C ILE A 1 3.74 5.30 24.05
N ALA A 2 3.71 4.31 24.96
CA ALA A 2 3.27 2.94 24.67
C ALA A 2 1.86 2.81 24.03
N ALA A 3 0.85 3.53 24.56
CA ALA A 3 -0.52 3.47 24.06
C ALA A 3 -0.69 3.90 22.58
N VAL A 4 0.13 4.86 22.11
CA VAL A 4 0.10 5.33 20.71
C VAL A 4 0.73 4.31 19.77
N VAL A 5 1.79 3.63 20.23
CA VAL A 5 2.47 2.58 19.46
C VAL A 5 1.58 1.34 19.35
N GLU A 6 0.88 0.99 20.43
CA GLU A 6 -0.03 -0.15 20.51
C GLU A 6 -1.29 0.06 19.65
N ALA A 7 -1.91 1.24 19.69
CA ALA A 7 -3.01 1.59 18.79
C ALA A 7 -2.61 1.52 17.30
N ASN A 8 -1.38 1.94 16.97
CA ASN A 8 -0.86 1.82 15.61
C ASN A 8 -0.56 0.36 15.19
N ARG A 9 -0.27 -0.52 16.15
CA ARG A 9 -0.07 -1.95 15.90
C ARG A 9 -1.41 -2.61 15.55
N THR A 10 -2.42 -2.44 16.39
CA THR A 10 -3.79 -2.96 16.16
C THR A 10 -4.36 -2.47 14.83
N ARG A 11 -4.13 -1.19 14.48
CA ARG A 11 -4.62 -0.62 13.22
C ARG A 11 -3.99 -1.28 11.99
N LYS A 12 -2.70 -1.64 12.03
CA LYS A 12 -2.02 -2.32 10.91
C LYS A 12 -2.50 -3.76 10.76
N ASP A 13 -2.77 -4.44 11.87
CA ASP A 13 -3.35 -5.79 11.87
C ASP A 13 -4.74 -5.77 11.21
N VAL A 14 -5.63 -4.87 11.63
CA VAL A 14 -6.98 -4.72 11.04
C VAL A 14 -6.95 -4.42 9.54
N ILE A 15 -6.05 -3.54 9.09
CA ILE A 15 -5.92 -3.23 7.65
C ILE A 15 -5.44 -4.47 6.87
N ALA A 16 -4.43 -5.17 7.39
CA ALA A 16 -3.93 -6.37 6.74
C ALA A 16 -5.01 -7.45 6.67
N ASP A 17 -5.75 -7.67 7.76
CA ASP A 17 -6.83 -8.66 7.81
C ASP A 17 -7.98 -8.30 6.84
N ALA A 18 -8.33 -7.02 6.72
CA ALA A 18 -9.32 -6.55 5.75
C ALA A 18 -8.88 -6.78 4.29
N ILE A 19 -7.59 -6.60 4.00
CA ILE A 19 -7.01 -6.91 2.68
C ILE A 19 -7.06 -8.42 2.42
N LEU A 20 -6.65 -9.23 3.40
CA LEU A 20 -6.63 -10.69 3.30
C LEU A 20 -8.03 -11.28 3.10
N ALA A 21 -9.06 -10.68 3.71
CA ALA A 21 -10.44 -11.10 3.55
C ALA A 21 -10.94 -10.99 2.09
N ARG A 22 -10.35 -10.09 1.28
CA ARG A 22 -10.63 -9.98 -0.15
C ARG A 22 -9.93 -11.04 -1.01
N ARG A 23 -9.08 -11.87 -0.41
CA ARG A 23 -8.32 -12.97 -1.04
C ARG A 23 -7.56 -12.59 -2.33
N PRO A 24 -6.81 -11.46 -2.38
CA PRO A 24 -5.98 -11.15 -3.54
C PRO A 24 -4.78 -12.11 -3.62
N GLN A 25 -4.31 -12.41 -4.82
CA GLN A 25 -3.04 -13.11 -5.02
C GLN A 25 -1.87 -12.12 -5.02
N VAL A 26 -2.07 -10.95 -5.63
CA VAL A 26 -1.11 -9.86 -5.70
C VAL A 26 -1.69 -8.57 -5.15
N VAL A 27 -0.98 -7.96 -4.18
CA VAL A 27 -1.33 -6.65 -3.63
C VAL A 27 -0.39 -5.58 -4.17
N GLY A 28 -0.96 -4.58 -4.83
CA GLY A 28 -0.25 -3.39 -5.26
C GLY A 28 -0.21 -2.33 -4.17
N ILE A 29 0.95 -1.76 -3.89
CA ILE A 29 1.10 -0.60 -3.01
C ILE A 29 1.28 0.64 -3.90
N HIS A 30 0.27 1.50 -3.95
CA HIS A 30 0.32 2.73 -4.76
C HIS A 30 0.79 3.89 -3.89
N ARG A 31 1.96 4.43 -4.27
CA ARG A 31 2.68 5.54 -3.63
C ARG A 31 3.03 5.27 -2.17
N LEU A 32 4.33 5.28 -1.87
CA LEU A 32 4.84 5.05 -0.53
C LEU A 32 4.88 6.36 0.30
N VAL A 33 4.79 7.52 -0.37
CA VAL A 33 4.82 8.84 0.27
C VAL A 33 3.48 9.24 0.90
N MET A 34 3.55 9.85 2.09
CA MET A 34 2.40 10.53 2.71
C MET A 34 2.27 12.00 2.26
N LYS A 35 3.32 12.57 1.66
CA LYS A 35 3.40 13.94 1.07
C LYS A 35 4.33 13.92 -0.15
N ALA A 36 3.96 14.63 -1.23
CA ALA A 36 4.82 14.77 -2.40
C ALA A 36 6.22 15.30 -2.02
N GLY A 37 7.29 14.63 -2.47
CA GLY A 37 8.68 15.03 -2.20
C GLY A 37 9.27 14.59 -0.85
N SER A 38 8.63 13.65 -0.12
CA SER A 38 9.14 13.17 1.17
C SER A 38 9.77 11.78 1.07
N ASP A 39 11.06 11.65 1.41
CA ASP A 39 11.79 10.37 1.48
C ASP A 39 11.47 9.50 2.72
N ASN A 40 10.32 9.74 3.37
CA ASN A 40 9.95 9.13 4.65
C ASN A 40 9.52 7.65 4.56
N PHE A 41 9.85 6.96 3.47
CA PHE A 41 9.51 5.57 3.22
C PHE A 41 9.93 4.64 4.35
N ARG A 42 11.08 4.93 4.99
CA ARG A 42 11.76 4.12 6.03
C ARG A 42 11.00 3.95 7.35
N GLN A 43 10.02 4.80 7.66
CA GLN A 43 9.22 4.69 8.89
C GLN A 43 7.70 4.69 8.64
N SER A 44 7.29 4.55 7.38
CA SER A 44 5.88 4.67 6.98
C SER A 44 5.04 3.46 7.42
N ALA A 45 3.76 3.71 7.69
CA ALA A 45 2.79 2.66 8.05
C ALA A 45 2.70 1.55 6.99
N VAL A 46 3.03 1.86 5.73
CA VAL A 46 2.98 0.96 4.59
C VAL A 46 3.95 -0.21 4.73
N GLN A 47 5.16 0.00 5.28
CA GLN A 47 6.11 -1.10 5.51
C GLN A 47 5.54 -2.13 6.50
N GLY A 48 4.84 -1.65 7.52
CA GLY A 48 4.18 -2.50 8.51
C GLY A 48 3.04 -3.34 7.92
N ILE A 49 2.34 -2.81 6.92
CA ILE A 49 1.31 -3.52 6.14
C ILE A 49 1.98 -4.53 5.20
N MET A 50 2.96 -4.10 4.39
CA MET A 50 3.72 -4.98 3.49
C MET A 50 4.30 -6.18 4.24
N LYS A 51 4.91 -5.96 5.42
CA LYS A 51 5.45 -7.05 6.25
C LYS A 51 4.38 -8.08 6.62
N ARG A 52 3.16 -7.65 6.97
CA ARG A 52 2.06 -8.54 7.35
C ARG A 52 1.51 -9.31 6.16
N LEU A 53 1.29 -8.64 5.04
CA LEU A 53 0.81 -9.28 3.80
C LEU A 53 1.80 -10.34 3.33
N LYS A 54 3.10 -10.01 3.27
CA LYS A 54 4.14 -10.96 2.87
C LYS A 54 4.31 -12.11 3.86
N ALA A 55 4.16 -11.88 5.16
CA ALA A 55 4.18 -12.94 6.16
C ALA A 55 3.03 -13.95 6.02
N LYS A 56 1.98 -13.58 5.27
CA LYS A 56 0.86 -14.47 4.91
C LYS A 56 1.02 -15.10 3.52
N GLY A 57 2.16 -14.89 2.86
CA GLY A 57 2.46 -15.48 1.55
C GLY A 57 1.92 -14.69 0.35
N LEU A 58 1.38 -13.49 0.55
CA LEU A 58 0.90 -12.68 -0.57
C LEU A 58 2.07 -12.05 -1.30
N GLU A 59 1.96 -12.03 -2.63
CA GLU A 59 2.85 -11.24 -3.46
C GLU A 59 2.53 -9.76 -3.31
N VAL A 60 3.58 -8.94 -3.24
CA VAL A 60 3.45 -7.49 -3.13
C VAL A 60 4.24 -6.85 -4.26
N VAL A 61 3.64 -5.90 -4.95
CA VAL A 61 4.29 -5.02 -5.95
C VAL A 61 4.09 -3.57 -5.54
N VAL A 62 5.02 -2.70 -5.93
CA VAL A 62 5.02 -1.30 -5.51
C VAL A 62 5.02 -0.39 -6.74
N PHE A 63 4.17 0.63 -6.73
CA PHE A 63 4.26 1.75 -7.65
C PHE A 63 4.72 2.98 -6.88
N GLU A 64 5.97 3.39 -7.12
CA GLU A 64 6.55 4.63 -6.61
C GLU A 64 7.53 5.19 -7.64
N PRO A 65 7.08 6.09 -8.54
CA PRO A 65 7.93 6.66 -9.59
C PRO A 65 9.16 7.39 -9.04
N ALA A 66 9.06 7.96 -7.84
CA ALA A 66 10.18 8.66 -7.21
C ALA A 66 11.23 7.71 -6.61
N LEU A 67 10.96 6.40 -6.55
CA LEU A 67 11.90 5.42 -5.99
C LEU A 67 12.86 4.92 -7.09
N PRO A 68 14.18 5.22 -6.97
CA PRO A 68 15.16 4.78 -7.96
C PRO A 68 15.43 3.27 -7.91
N ASP A 69 15.21 2.64 -6.76
CA ASP A 69 15.49 1.21 -6.57
C ASP A 69 14.47 0.33 -7.32
N ALA A 70 14.93 -0.76 -7.93
CA ALA A 70 14.06 -1.73 -8.60
C ALA A 70 13.26 -2.60 -7.62
N ARG A 71 13.63 -2.60 -6.34
CA ARG A 71 12.96 -3.36 -5.28
C ARG A 71 12.81 -2.52 -4.03
N PHE A 72 11.68 -2.69 -3.34
CA PHE A 72 11.43 -2.12 -2.03
C PHE A 72 10.93 -3.20 -1.07
N PHE A 73 11.62 -3.37 0.06
CA PHE A 73 11.24 -4.37 1.06
C PHE A 73 11.12 -5.80 0.47
N GLY A 74 11.99 -6.13 -0.49
CA GLY A 74 11.98 -7.40 -1.24
C GLY A 74 10.80 -7.57 -2.19
N SER A 75 10.16 -6.48 -2.61
CA SER A 75 9.00 -6.43 -3.51
C SER A 75 9.41 -5.68 -4.78
N GLU A 76 8.88 -6.08 -5.94
CA GLU A 76 9.19 -5.40 -7.21
C GLU A 76 8.63 -3.97 -7.24
N VAL A 77 9.39 -3.04 -7.82
CA VAL A 77 8.95 -1.66 -8.07
C VAL A 77 8.62 -1.51 -9.56
N ILE A 78 7.33 -1.38 -9.85
CA ILE A 78 6.78 -1.18 -11.19
C ILE A 78 6.57 0.32 -11.41
N ARG A 79 7.22 0.90 -12.41
CA ARG A 79 7.17 2.35 -12.69
C ARG A 79 6.12 2.74 -13.73
N ASP A 80 5.67 1.78 -14.52
CA ASP A 80 4.56 1.98 -15.44
C ASP A 80 3.23 1.76 -14.70
N LEU A 81 2.40 2.79 -14.65
CA LEU A 81 1.15 2.74 -13.89
C LEU A 81 0.17 1.72 -14.47
N ALA A 82 0.13 1.56 -15.80
CA ALA A 82 -0.75 0.61 -16.45
C ALA A 82 -0.34 -0.84 -16.11
N ALA A 83 0.95 -1.15 -16.21
CA ALA A 83 1.51 -2.45 -15.81
C ALA A 83 1.27 -2.74 -14.33
N PHE A 84 1.41 -1.74 -13.45
CA PHE A 84 1.09 -1.89 -12.04
C PHE A 84 -0.37 -2.26 -11.80
N LYS A 85 -1.31 -1.53 -12.43
CA LYS A 85 -2.75 -1.81 -12.34
C LYS A 85 -3.12 -3.17 -12.91
N ALA A 86 -2.46 -3.60 -13.98
CA ALA A 86 -2.69 -4.91 -14.58
C ALA A 86 -2.19 -6.04 -13.66
N ARG A 87 -1.08 -5.81 -12.94
CA ARG A 87 -0.45 -6.82 -12.08
C ARG A 87 -1.12 -6.98 -10.71
N ALA A 88 -1.73 -5.93 -10.18
CA ALA A 88 -2.33 -5.94 -8.84
C ALA A 88 -3.81 -6.35 -8.86
N ASP A 89 -4.18 -7.36 -8.06
CA ASP A 89 -5.58 -7.75 -7.86
C ASP A 89 -6.30 -6.76 -6.93
N LEU A 90 -5.56 -6.25 -5.94
CA LEU A 90 -6.02 -5.23 -5.01
C LEU A 90 -4.94 -4.17 -4.85
N ILE A 91 -5.32 -2.90 -4.90
CA ILE A 91 -4.40 -1.76 -4.75
C ILE A 91 -4.63 -1.11 -3.39
N VAL A 92 -3.61 -1.06 -2.55
CA VAL A 92 -3.61 -0.29 -1.31
C VAL A 92 -3.07 1.10 -1.61
N ALA A 93 -3.87 2.12 -1.34
CA ALA A 93 -3.50 3.52 -1.53
C ALA A 93 -3.83 4.34 -0.28
N ASN A 94 -2.93 5.26 0.11
CA ASN A 94 -3.19 6.16 1.23
C ASN A 94 -4.33 7.14 0.93
N ARG A 95 -4.44 7.59 -0.32
CA ARG A 95 -5.49 8.48 -0.83
C ARG A 95 -5.97 7.95 -2.18
N LEU A 96 -7.25 8.13 -2.48
CA LEU A 96 -7.75 7.89 -3.83
C LEU A 96 -7.35 9.07 -4.72
N THR A 97 -6.61 8.78 -5.77
CA THR A 97 -6.13 9.78 -6.74
C THR A 97 -6.81 9.56 -8.10
N PRO A 98 -6.93 10.59 -8.95
CA PRO A 98 -7.57 10.45 -10.27
C PRO A 98 -6.94 9.36 -11.14
N ASP A 99 -5.65 9.11 -10.96
CA ASP A 99 -4.89 8.06 -11.64
C ASP A 99 -5.27 6.63 -11.22
N LEU A 100 -6.14 6.44 -10.23
CA LEU A 100 -6.70 5.14 -9.80
C LEU A 100 -8.20 5.02 -10.07
N GLN A 101 -8.84 6.03 -10.65
CA GLN A 101 -10.30 6.10 -10.75
C GLN A 101 -10.90 5.01 -11.65
N ASP A 102 -10.16 4.57 -12.65
CA ASP A 102 -10.46 3.46 -13.55
C ASP A 102 -10.38 2.07 -12.89
N VAL A 103 -9.84 1.98 -11.67
CA VAL A 103 -9.69 0.73 -10.90
C VAL A 103 -10.21 0.86 -9.47
N ALA A 104 -11.09 1.83 -9.22
CA ALA A 104 -11.56 2.21 -7.89
C ALA A 104 -12.25 1.06 -7.12
N ASP A 105 -12.89 0.13 -7.82
CA ASP A 105 -13.57 -1.05 -7.27
C ASP A 105 -12.60 -2.00 -6.52
N ARG A 106 -11.34 -2.03 -6.94
CA ARG A 106 -10.26 -2.83 -6.35
C ARG A 106 -9.21 -1.99 -5.62
N VAL A 107 -9.54 -0.74 -5.30
CA VAL A 107 -8.71 0.10 -4.41
C VAL A 107 -9.17 -0.06 -2.97
N PHE A 108 -8.25 -0.46 -2.11
CA PHE A 108 -8.38 -0.37 -0.66
C PHE A 108 -7.72 0.92 -0.19
N THR A 109 -8.52 1.88 0.24
CA THR A 109 -8.05 3.09 0.88
C THR A 109 -8.73 3.28 2.23
N ARG A 110 -8.01 3.90 3.17
CA ARG A 110 -8.62 4.36 4.42
C ARG A 110 -9.33 5.70 4.28
N ASP A 111 -9.19 6.35 3.13
CA ASP A 111 -9.91 7.55 2.75
C ASP A 111 -11.37 7.18 2.40
N LEU A 112 -12.09 6.62 3.39
CA LEU A 112 -13.55 6.42 3.32
C LEU A 112 -14.31 7.74 3.52
N PHE A 113 -13.59 8.80 3.91
CA PHE A 113 -14.10 10.16 4.03
C PHE A 113 -13.10 11.07 3.32
N GLY A 114 -13.37 11.41 2.06
CA GLY A 114 -12.62 12.42 1.31
C GLY A 114 -12.78 13.80 1.95
N GLY A 115 -12.05 14.03 3.04
CA GLY A 115 -12.13 15.23 3.85
C GLY A 115 -10.85 15.40 4.67
N ASP A 116 -9.76 15.71 3.97
CA ASP A 116 -8.75 16.73 4.34
C ASP A 116 -7.61 16.78 3.30
#